data_AF-A0A847F9C7-F1
#
_entry.id   AF-A0A847F9C7-F1
#
_cell.length_a   1.000
_cell.length_b   1.000
_cell.length_c   1.000
_cell.angle_alpha   90.00
_cell.angle_beta   90.00
_cell.angle_gamma   90.00
#
_symmetry.space_group_name_H-M   'P 1'
#
loop_
_entity.id
_entity.type
_entity.pdbx_description
1 polymer ?
#
loop_
_entity_poly.entity_id
_entity_poly.type
_entity_poly.pdbx_seq_one_letter_code
_entity_poly.pdbx_strand_id
1 'polypeptide(L)'
;MPEKYHININETPARFPLVSKYAIVETREKCTGSCRKCVRKNCAFGVFKLNSHNMQKAKERQYLYGCEGCFRCVQECPGGVFSRVKNPDWDNLGGGYWTPDIIHQTWKQAENGRVPVSGAGYRGKFAACGFDSIWTDMSEIVRPTRDGIHGREYINTSVDINRRPHHLSFSQDGKLDRSYTTVVEIPIPLLFEVPKFGIINRRVL
;
A
#
# COMPACT_ATOMS: atom_id res chain seq x y z
N MET A 1 -26.96 11.55 -11.55
CA MET A 1 -26.15 10.69 -10.66
C MET A 1 -25.25 11.60 -9.85
N PRO A 2 -25.20 11.50 -8.52
CA PRO A 2 -24.33 12.36 -7.74
C PRO A 2 -22.88 12.11 -8.12
N GLU A 3 -22.06 13.15 -8.16
CA GLU A 3 -20.59 13.11 -8.32
C GLU A 3 -19.95 12.40 -7.11
N LYS A 4 -20.32 11.14 -6.88
CA LYS A 4 -19.97 10.40 -5.67
C LYS A 4 -18.45 10.25 -5.60
N TYR A 5 -17.86 10.94 -4.64
CA TYR A 5 -16.54 10.76 -4.04
C TYR A 5 -15.50 10.05 -4.92
N HIS A 6 -15.10 10.70 -6.01
CA HIS A 6 -13.90 10.29 -6.74
C HIS A 6 -12.66 10.81 -5.99
N ILE A 7 -12.01 9.91 -5.26
CA ILE A 7 -10.71 10.22 -4.65
C ILE A 7 -9.67 10.16 -5.76
N ASN A 8 -9.21 11.33 -6.21
CA ASN A 8 -8.09 11.42 -7.12
C ASN A 8 -6.81 11.04 -6.36
N ILE A 9 -6.17 9.96 -6.80
CA ILE A 9 -4.95 9.46 -6.21
C ILE A 9 -3.78 10.06 -6.99
N ASN A 10 -2.86 10.69 -6.28
CA ASN A 10 -1.58 11.14 -6.83
C ASN A 10 -0.46 10.39 -6.13
N GLU A 11 0.50 9.90 -6.89
CA GLU A 11 1.70 9.29 -6.32
C GLU A 11 2.43 10.33 -5.48
N THR A 12 2.68 9.97 -4.22
CA THR A 12 3.32 10.86 -3.25
C THR A 12 4.61 10.18 -2.79
N PRO A 13 5.79 10.76 -3.05
CA PRO A 13 7.04 10.14 -2.69
C PRO A 13 7.11 9.90 -1.18
N ALA A 14 7.63 8.75 -0.80
CA ALA A 14 7.79 8.40 0.61
C ALA A 14 8.73 9.39 1.32
N ARG A 15 8.36 9.78 2.55
CA ARG A 15 9.20 10.63 3.41
C ARG A 15 10.52 9.97 3.82
N PHE A 16 10.53 8.65 3.90
CA PHE A 16 11.71 7.85 4.18
C PHE A 16 11.89 6.81 3.07
N PRO A 17 13.14 6.40 2.76
CA PRO A 17 13.39 5.37 1.77
C PRO A 17 12.74 4.05 2.20
N LEU A 18 12.07 3.40 1.25
CA LEU A 18 11.43 2.12 1.49
C LEU A 18 12.47 1.01 1.65
N VAL A 19 12.45 0.33 2.80
CA VAL A 19 13.29 -0.83 3.02
C VAL A 19 12.75 -2.01 2.19
N SER A 20 13.54 -2.50 1.24
CA SER A 20 13.19 -3.66 0.39
C SER A 20 13.71 -4.96 0.99
N LYS A 21 13.01 -6.06 0.74
CA LYS A 21 13.35 -7.42 1.24
C LYS A 21 14.71 -7.91 0.77
N TYR A 22 15.07 -7.55 -0.45
CA TYR A 22 16.34 -7.91 -1.05
C TYR A 22 17.20 -6.67 -1.24
N ALA A 23 18.50 -6.91 -1.27
CA ALA A 23 19.52 -5.97 -1.68
C ALA A 23 20.46 -6.63 -2.69
N ILE A 24 21.21 -5.81 -3.42
CA ILE A 24 22.22 -6.29 -4.36
C ILE A 24 23.61 -5.94 -3.82
N VAL A 25 24.48 -6.94 -3.79
CA VAL A 25 25.92 -6.77 -3.51
C VAL A 25 26.67 -6.81 -4.83
N GLU A 26 27.63 -5.90 -4.99
CA GLU A 26 28.43 -5.76 -6.19
C GLU A 26 29.89 -6.18 -5.93
N THR A 27 30.34 -7.27 -6.56
CA THR A 27 31.75 -7.66 -6.54
C THR A 27 32.43 -7.10 -7.79
N ARG A 28 32.83 -5.81 -7.74
CA ARG A 28 33.37 -5.09 -8.91
C ARG A 28 34.63 -5.73 -9.51
N GLU A 29 35.40 -6.47 -8.71
CA GLU A 29 36.59 -7.21 -9.15
C GLU A 29 36.25 -8.27 -10.21
N LYS A 30 35.03 -8.82 -10.22
CA LYS A 30 34.57 -9.76 -11.25
C LYS A 30 34.12 -9.08 -12.55
N CYS A 31 34.14 -7.74 -12.61
CA CYS A 31 33.72 -7.01 -13.79
C CYS A 31 34.76 -7.20 -14.90
N THR A 32 34.36 -7.88 -15.97
CA THR A 32 35.26 -8.13 -17.11
C THR A 32 35.55 -6.86 -17.93
N GLY A 33 34.70 -5.83 -17.86
CA GLY A 33 34.81 -4.58 -18.63
C GLY A 33 34.60 -4.73 -20.15
N SER A 34 34.98 -5.88 -20.72
CA SER A 34 34.91 -6.22 -22.14
C SER A 34 33.49 -6.32 -22.68
N CYS A 35 32.50 -6.59 -21.83
CA CYS A 35 31.10 -6.66 -22.25
C CYS A 35 30.53 -5.32 -22.74
N ARG A 36 31.14 -4.18 -22.37
CA ARG A 36 30.76 -2.79 -22.74
C ARG A 36 29.28 -2.40 -22.53
N LYS A 37 28.46 -3.27 -21.95
CA LYS A 37 27.02 -3.08 -21.71
C LYS A 37 26.68 -3.49 -20.28
N CYS A 38 26.69 -2.51 -19.38
CA CYS A 38 26.39 -2.76 -17.96
C CYS A 38 24.88 -3.02 -17.75
N VAL A 39 24.54 -4.18 -17.16
CA VAL A 39 23.16 -4.57 -16.83
C VAL A 39 22.46 -3.65 -15.83
N ARG A 40 23.20 -2.78 -15.11
CA ARG A 40 22.61 -1.75 -14.23
C ARG A 40 21.61 -0.88 -14.98
N LYS A 41 21.86 -0.60 -16.26
CA LYS A 41 20.99 0.22 -17.12
C LYS A 41 19.65 -0.48 -17.43
N ASN A 42 19.59 -1.81 -17.30
CA ASN A 42 18.41 -2.63 -17.63
C ASN A 42 17.52 -2.95 -16.41
N CYS A 43 17.84 -2.40 -15.22
CA CYS A 43 17.04 -2.61 -14.03
C CYS A 43 15.65 -1.98 -14.21
N ALA A 44 14.61 -2.82 -14.29
CA ALA A 44 13.21 -2.39 -14.48
C ALA A 44 12.71 -1.46 -13.37
N PHE A 45 13.29 -1.57 -12.17
CA PHE A 45 12.91 -0.80 -10.99
C PHE A 45 13.83 0.41 -10.73
N GLY A 46 14.80 0.67 -11.62
CA GLY A 46 15.65 1.86 -11.51
C GLY A 46 16.58 1.93 -10.29
N VAL A 47 16.74 0.83 -9.53
CA VAL A 47 17.47 0.77 -8.25
C VAL A 47 18.87 1.37 -8.34
N PHE A 48 19.64 1.04 -9.38
CA PHE A 48 21.00 1.55 -9.55
C PHE A 48 21.06 3.05 -9.86
N LYS A 49 20.03 3.62 -10.49
CA LYS A 49 19.95 5.07 -10.76
C LYS A 49 19.61 5.83 -9.48
N LEU A 50 18.54 5.40 -8.79
CA LEU A 50 18.07 6.00 -7.54
C LEU A 50 19.19 6.05 -6.50
N ASN A 51 19.90 4.94 -6.32
CA ASN A 51 20.96 4.87 -5.34
C ASN A 51 22.22 5.64 -5.76
N SER A 52 22.55 5.77 -7.04
CA SER A 52 23.68 6.62 -7.45
C SER A 52 23.48 8.09 -7.02
N HIS A 53 22.25 8.59 -7.15
CA HIS A 53 21.87 9.92 -6.70
C HIS A 53 21.77 10.02 -5.16
N ASN A 54 21.17 9.01 -4.51
CA ASN A 54 21.05 9.02 -3.04
C ASN A 54 22.41 8.87 -2.35
N MET A 55 23.31 8.03 -2.86
CA MET A 55 24.68 7.88 -2.32
C MET A 55 25.52 9.15 -2.46
N GLN A 56 25.23 10.01 -3.45
CA GLN A 56 25.88 11.33 -3.55
C GLN A 56 25.36 12.32 -2.50
N LYS A 57 24.11 12.16 -2.05
CA LYS A 57 23.45 13.06 -1.09
C LYS A 57 23.45 12.55 0.35
N ALA A 58 23.63 11.26 0.56
CA ALA A 58 23.57 10.63 1.86
C ALA A 58 24.90 10.79 2.61
N LYS A 59 24.81 11.14 3.90
CA LYS A 59 25.96 11.16 4.81
C LYS A 59 26.48 9.76 5.15
N GLU A 60 25.64 8.73 5.01
CA GLU A 60 25.95 7.33 5.31
C GLU A 60 25.68 6.41 4.10
N ARG A 61 26.42 5.30 4.02
CA ARG A 61 26.24 4.28 2.99
C ARG A 61 24.89 3.58 3.20
N GLN A 62 23.91 3.90 2.36
CA GLN A 62 22.62 3.20 2.36
C GLN A 62 22.71 1.93 1.52
N TYR A 63 22.08 0.84 1.99
CA TYR A 63 21.81 -0.31 1.13
C TYR A 63 20.97 0.13 -0.07
N LEU A 64 21.06 -0.63 -1.17
CA LEU A 64 20.25 -0.36 -2.36
C LEU A 64 18.77 -0.65 -2.07
N TYR A 65 18.09 0.32 -1.48
CA TYR A 65 16.66 0.28 -1.23
C TYR A 65 15.89 0.25 -2.57
N GLY A 66 14.80 -0.51 -2.61
CA GLY A 66 13.92 -0.65 -3.78
C GLY A 66 14.19 -1.86 -4.68
N CYS A 67 15.03 -2.83 -4.27
CA CYS A 67 15.23 -4.06 -5.04
C CYS A 67 14.07 -5.05 -4.84
N GLU A 68 13.28 -5.27 -5.90
CA GLU A 68 12.17 -6.24 -5.93
C GLU A 68 12.62 -7.68 -6.24
N GLY A 69 13.92 -7.94 -6.30
CA GLY A 69 14.44 -9.32 -6.39
C GLY A 69 14.17 -10.06 -7.70
N CYS A 70 13.98 -9.37 -8.83
CA CYS A 70 13.69 -9.99 -10.14
C CYS A 70 14.85 -10.75 -10.81
N PHE A 71 16.04 -10.79 -10.18
CA PHE A 71 17.26 -11.48 -10.65
C PHE A 71 17.85 -11.05 -12.00
N ARG A 72 17.24 -10.13 -12.75
CA ARG A 72 17.76 -9.70 -14.06
C ARG A 72 19.26 -9.34 -14.04
N CYS A 73 19.70 -8.54 -13.07
CA CYS A 73 21.11 -8.13 -12.97
C CYS A 73 22.06 -9.29 -12.61
N VAL A 74 21.57 -10.31 -11.91
CA VAL A 74 22.35 -11.51 -11.55
C VAL A 74 22.51 -12.41 -12.78
N GLN A 75 21.42 -12.63 -13.54
CA GLN A 75 21.39 -13.55 -14.67
C GLN A 75 22.03 -12.96 -15.94
N GLU A 76 21.79 -11.68 -16.23
CA GLU A 76 22.25 -11.07 -17.49
C GLU A 76 23.71 -10.59 -17.43
N CYS A 77 24.35 -10.56 -16.26
CA CYS A 77 25.72 -10.05 -16.13
C CYS A 77 26.74 -11.14 -16.50
N PRO A 78 27.48 -11.01 -17.62
CA PRO A 78 28.41 -12.06 -18.03
C PRO A 78 29.58 -12.25 -17.05
N GLY A 79 29.95 -11.17 -16.34
CA GLY A 79 31.00 -11.22 -15.32
C GLY A 79 30.53 -11.73 -13.95
N GLY A 80 29.24 -12.04 -13.76
CA GLY A 80 28.73 -12.50 -12.46
C GLY A 80 28.99 -11.52 -11.31
N VAL A 81 28.93 -10.21 -11.59
CA VAL A 81 29.28 -9.13 -10.65
C VAL A 81 28.25 -8.98 -9.53
N PHE A 82 26.99 -9.31 -9.80
CA PHE A 82 25.87 -9.02 -8.92
C PHE A 82 25.42 -10.27 -8.18
N SER A 83 25.25 -10.15 -6.87
CA SER A 83 24.64 -11.18 -6.02
C SER A 83 23.44 -10.60 -5.30
N ARG A 84 22.32 -11.34 -5.30
CA ARG A 84 21.13 -10.99 -4.52
C ARG A 84 21.27 -11.52 -3.11
N VAL A 85 21.17 -10.64 -2.13
CA VAL A 85 21.17 -10.98 -0.70
C VAL A 85 19.87 -10.52 -0.05
N LYS A 86 19.54 -11.12 1.10
CA LYS A 86 18.48 -10.59 1.95
C LYS A 86 18.98 -9.30 2.59
N ASN A 87 18.15 -8.27 2.60
CA ASN A 87 18.52 -7.01 3.24
C ASN A 87 18.49 -7.20 4.78
N PRO A 88 19.58 -6.97 5.52
CA PRO A 88 19.57 -7.11 6.97
C PRO A 88 18.58 -6.16 7.65
N ASP A 89 18.38 -4.96 7.10
CA ASP A 89 17.43 -3.99 7.66
C ASP A 89 15.98 -4.48 7.56
N TRP A 90 15.68 -5.35 6.59
CA TRP A 90 14.35 -5.94 6.43
C TRP A 90 13.95 -6.78 7.64
N ASP A 91 14.88 -7.57 8.18
CA ASP A 91 14.59 -8.46 9.32
C ASP A 91 14.44 -7.68 10.63
N ASN A 92 14.98 -6.47 10.68
CA ASN A 92 14.82 -5.54 11.80
C ASN A 92 13.54 -4.69 11.69
N LEU A 93 12.77 -4.80 10.60
CA LEU A 93 11.50 -4.06 10.48
C LEU A 93 10.40 -4.71 11.32
N GLY A 94 9.68 -3.85 12.04
CA GLY A 94 8.43 -4.23 12.67
C GLY A 94 8.61 -4.95 14.00
N GLY A 95 7.82 -5.99 14.22
CA GLY A 95 7.72 -6.72 15.48
C GLY A 95 6.45 -7.58 15.52
N GLY A 96 5.97 -7.91 16.72
CA GLY A 96 4.79 -8.75 17.01
C GLY A 96 3.90 -9.12 15.82
N TYR A 97 2.82 -8.37 15.60
CA TYR A 97 1.91 -8.57 14.47
C TYR A 97 2.41 -7.91 13.17
N TRP A 98 3.10 -6.78 13.29
CA TRP A 98 3.58 -5.99 12.15
C TRP A 98 4.85 -6.61 11.56
N THR A 99 4.65 -7.56 10.66
CA THR A 99 5.77 -8.16 9.91
C THR A 99 6.37 -7.17 8.91
N PRO A 100 7.64 -7.35 8.51
CA PRO A 100 8.26 -6.57 7.44
C PRO A 100 7.45 -6.53 6.15
N ASP A 101 6.85 -7.66 5.75
CA ASP A 101 6.02 -7.77 4.56
C ASP A 101 4.76 -6.88 4.68
N ILE A 102 4.09 -6.86 5.84
CA ILE A 102 2.92 -5.99 6.08
C ILE A 102 3.33 -4.52 5.99
N ILE A 103 4.38 -4.12 6.70
CA ILE A 103 4.87 -2.73 6.73
C ILE A 103 5.19 -2.26 5.31
N HIS A 104 5.94 -3.07 4.56
CA HIS A 104 6.35 -2.73 3.20
C HIS A 104 5.14 -2.58 2.27
N GLN A 105 4.16 -3.48 2.32
CA GLN A 105 2.95 -3.40 1.51
C GLN A 105 2.09 -2.18 1.87
N THR A 106 1.93 -1.87 3.16
CA THR A 106 1.22 -0.67 3.60
C THR A 106 1.94 0.59 3.12
N TRP A 107 3.27 0.60 3.14
CA TRP A 107 4.06 1.73 2.68
C TRP A 107 3.93 1.95 1.16
N LYS A 108 3.99 0.88 0.36
CA LYS A 108 3.73 0.96 -1.09
C LYS A 108 2.34 1.51 -1.38
N GLN A 109 1.32 1.03 -0.67
CA GLN A 109 -0.05 1.54 -0.80
C GLN A 109 -0.15 3.02 -0.45
N ALA A 110 0.57 3.49 0.59
CA ALA A 110 0.60 4.91 0.94
C ALA A 110 1.34 5.77 -0.11
N GLU A 111 2.36 5.22 -0.77
CA GLU A 111 3.13 5.91 -1.81
C GLU A 111 2.34 6.06 -3.12
N ASN A 112 1.65 5.00 -3.56
CA ASN A 112 1.05 4.94 -4.89
C ASN A 112 -0.48 4.87 -4.91
N GLY A 113 -1.14 4.61 -3.77
CA GLY A 113 -2.58 4.41 -3.66
C GLY A 113 -3.14 3.25 -4.47
N ARG A 114 -2.29 2.29 -4.88
CA ARG A 114 -2.67 1.15 -5.72
C ARG A 114 -2.99 -0.07 -4.87
N VAL A 115 -3.84 -0.95 -5.41
CA VAL A 115 -4.12 -2.25 -4.81
C VAL A 115 -2.83 -3.09 -4.78
N PRO A 116 -2.44 -3.68 -3.63
CA PRO A 116 -1.27 -4.54 -3.56
C PRO A 116 -1.54 -5.83 -4.35
N VAL A 117 -0.69 -6.13 -5.34
CA VAL A 117 -0.79 -7.33 -6.16
C VAL A 117 0.41 -8.23 -5.92
N SER A 118 0.15 -9.52 -5.72
CA SER A 118 1.18 -10.56 -5.59
C SER A 118 0.83 -11.77 -6.45
N GLY A 119 1.81 -12.64 -6.70
CA GLY A 119 1.63 -13.86 -7.48
C GLY A 119 2.08 -15.11 -6.72
N ALA A 120 1.81 -16.28 -7.30
CA ALA A 120 2.16 -17.60 -6.75
C ALA A 120 1.42 -18.01 -5.47
N GLY A 121 0.18 -17.53 -5.30
CA GLY A 121 -0.73 -17.94 -4.23
C GLY A 121 -0.37 -17.39 -2.85
N TYR A 122 -1.26 -17.64 -1.89
CA TYR A 122 -1.03 -17.31 -0.49
C TYR A 122 -0.08 -18.32 0.16
N ARG A 123 1.03 -17.83 0.72
CA ARG A 123 2.09 -18.65 1.35
C ARG A 123 2.11 -18.55 2.88
N GLY A 124 1.13 -17.85 3.46
CA GLY A 124 1.02 -17.67 4.90
C GLY A 124 0.34 -18.86 5.58
N LYS A 125 -0.01 -18.67 6.85
CA LYS A 125 -0.72 -19.68 7.63
C LYS A 125 -2.17 -19.76 7.19
N PHE A 126 -2.73 -20.97 7.15
CA PHE A 126 -4.14 -21.16 6.79
C PHE A 126 -5.10 -20.31 7.64
N ALA A 127 -4.83 -20.18 8.95
CA ALA A 127 -5.53 -19.27 9.84
C ALA A 127 -4.60 -18.81 10.98
N ALA A 128 -4.94 -17.68 11.61
CA ALA A 128 -4.31 -17.21 12.85
C ALA A 128 -5.32 -16.40 13.70
N CYS A 129 -4.87 -15.71 14.75
CA CYS A 129 -5.76 -14.94 15.62
C CYS A 129 -6.21 -13.62 14.98
N GLY A 130 -7.29 -13.02 15.52
CA GLY A 130 -7.79 -11.73 15.05
C GLY A 130 -8.34 -11.83 13.62
N PHE A 131 -7.96 -10.89 12.74
CA PHE A 131 -8.46 -10.85 11.37
C PHE A 131 -8.07 -12.07 10.53
N ASP A 132 -6.95 -12.73 10.84
CA ASP A 132 -6.51 -13.94 10.15
C ASP A 132 -7.39 -15.17 10.47
N SER A 133 -8.36 -15.03 11.38
CA SER A 133 -9.39 -16.07 11.64
C SER A 133 -10.66 -15.87 10.80
N ILE A 134 -10.78 -14.74 10.09
CA ILE A 134 -11.98 -14.35 9.35
C ILE A 134 -11.75 -14.60 7.87
N TRP A 135 -12.61 -15.41 7.27
CA TRP A 135 -12.63 -15.65 5.83
C TRP A 135 -13.69 -14.77 5.19
N THR A 136 -13.33 -14.10 4.09
CA THR A 136 -14.28 -13.31 3.32
C THR A 136 -15.15 -14.23 2.48
N ASP A 137 -16.46 -14.12 2.63
CA ASP A 137 -17.42 -14.81 1.78
C ASP A 137 -17.42 -14.21 0.36
N MET A 138 -17.66 -15.05 -0.64
CA MET A 138 -17.79 -14.65 -2.04
C MET A 138 -18.89 -15.46 -2.70
N SER A 139 -19.83 -14.78 -3.34
CA SER A 139 -20.86 -15.47 -4.14
C SER A 139 -20.23 -16.01 -5.42
N GLU A 140 -20.28 -17.33 -5.60
CA GLU A 140 -19.76 -17.99 -6.81
C GLU A 140 -20.85 -18.14 -7.89
N ILE A 141 -21.96 -18.81 -7.55
CA ILE A 141 -23.02 -19.17 -8.52
C ILE A 141 -24.30 -18.35 -8.31
N VAL A 142 -24.77 -18.26 -7.07
CA VAL A 142 -26.15 -17.82 -6.77
C VAL A 142 -26.38 -16.33 -7.07
N ARG A 143 -25.33 -15.50 -6.95
CA ARG A 143 -25.40 -14.06 -7.22
C ARG A 143 -24.14 -13.63 -7.96
N PRO A 144 -24.25 -12.88 -9.07
CA PRO A 144 -23.08 -12.39 -9.79
C PRO A 144 -22.29 -11.43 -8.91
N THR A 145 -20.96 -11.60 -8.88
CA THR A 145 -20.05 -10.66 -8.22
C THR A 145 -20.00 -9.35 -8.99
N ARG A 146 -20.03 -8.24 -8.26
CA ARG A 146 -19.95 -6.91 -8.85
C ARG A 146 -18.51 -6.48 -9.05
N ASP A 147 -18.24 -5.79 -10.16
CA ASP A 147 -16.95 -5.15 -10.42
C ASP A 147 -16.78 -3.90 -9.54
N GLY A 148 -15.77 -3.90 -8.66
CA GLY A 148 -15.44 -2.77 -7.79
C GLY A 148 -14.63 -1.65 -8.45
N ILE A 149 -14.09 -1.88 -9.66
CA ILE A 149 -13.32 -0.91 -10.45
C ILE A 149 -14.24 -0.23 -11.45
N HIS A 150 -14.87 -1.00 -12.34
CA HIS A 150 -15.69 -0.45 -13.42
C HIS A 150 -17.20 -0.37 -13.11
N GLY A 151 -17.68 -1.04 -12.06
CA GLY A 151 -19.07 -0.99 -11.60
C GLY A 151 -19.28 -0.21 -10.30
N ARG A 152 -18.31 0.65 -9.96
CA ARG A 152 -18.21 1.39 -8.69
C ARG A 152 -19.33 2.41 -8.50
N GLU A 153 -19.93 2.89 -9.58
CA GLU A 153 -20.95 3.93 -9.59
C GLU A 153 -22.22 3.57 -8.81
N TYR A 154 -22.43 2.29 -8.52
CA TYR A 154 -23.53 1.81 -7.68
C TYR A 154 -23.08 1.28 -6.30
N ILE A 155 -21.77 1.31 -5.99
CA ILE A 155 -21.24 0.95 -4.68
C ILE A 155 -21.12 2.22 -3.85
N ASN A 156 -21.69 2.23 -2.65
CA ASN A 156 -21.57 3.34 -1.71
C ASN A 156 -20.82 2.88 -0.46
N THR A 157 -19.74 3.58 -0.14
CA THR A 157 -18.94 3.37 1.08
C THR A 157 -19.27 4.35 2.20
N SER A 158 -20.24 5.24 1.99
CA SER A 158 -20.62 6.19 3.02
C SER A 158 -21.22 5.50 4.23
N VAL A 159 -20.87 6.01 5.41
CA VAL A 159 -21.37 5.52 6.68
C VAL A 159 -21.92 6.67 7.49
N ASP A 160 -23.05 6.40 8.13
CA ASP A 160 -23.76 7.36 8.95
C ASP A 160 -23.40 7.16 10.41
N ILE A 161 -22.98 8.24 11.04
CA ILE A 161 -22.62 8.32 12.44
C ILE A 161 -23.77 9.01 13.17
N ASN A 162 -24.54 8.21 13.90
CA ASN A 162 -25.32 8.55 15.10
C ASN A 162 -26.40 7.49 15.34
N ARG A 163 -27.10 7.60 16.47
CA ARG A 163 -28.24 6.73 16.79
C ARG A 163 -29.34 6.90 15.75
N ARG A 164 -29.76 5.79 15.13
CA ARG A 164 -30.94 5.72 14.28
C ARG A 164 -32.11 5.09 15.04
N PRO A 165 -33.34 5.63 14.94
CA PRO A 165 -34.52 4.98 15.48
C PRO A 165 -34.82 3.68 14.72
N HIS A 166 -35.33 2.66 15.39
CA HIS A 166 -35.79 1.43 14.72
C HIS A 166 -37.03 1.64 13.86
N HIS A 167 -37.85 2.64 14.21
CA HIS A 167 -39.12 2.97 13.57
C HIS A 167 -39.37 4.46 13.71
N LEU A 168 -40.10 5.04 12.75
CA LEU A 168 -40.56 6.42 12.82
C LEU A 168 -41.89 6.46 13.57
N SER A 169 -42.03 7.42 14.48
CA SER A 169 -43.30 7.71 15.16
C SER A 169 -43.80 9.07 14.70
N PHE A 170 -45.10 9.16 14.43
CA PHE A 170 -45.75 10.38 13.96
C PHE A 170 -46.87 10.78 14.92
N SER A 171 -46.98 12.07 15.18
CA SER A 171 -48.09 12.67 15.90
C SER A 171 -49.39 12.57 15.09
N GLN A 172 -50.53 12.84 15.73
CA GLN A 172 -51.84 12.87 15.05
C GLN A 172 -51.87 13.87 13.87
N ASP A 173 -51.11 14.97 13.98
CA ASP A 173 -50.95 15.97 12.90
C ASP A 173 -49.96 15.54 11.78
N GLY A 174 -49.46 14.30 11.79
CA GLY A 174 -48.52 13.78 10.79
C GLY A 174 -47.08 14.28 10.93
N LYS A 175 -46.74 14.98 12.01
CA LYS A 175 -45.37 15.43 12.31
C LYS A 175 -44.60 14.33 13.01
N LEU A 176 -43.27 14.30 12.87
CA LEU A 176 -42.44 13.34 13.60
C LEU A 176 -42.49 13.62 15.11
N ASP A 177 -42.78 12.57 15.89
CA ASP A 177 -43.06 12.62 17.34
C ASP A 177 -41.81 12.85 18.21
N ARG A 178 -40.60 12.79 17.62
CA ARG A 178 -39.33 12.92 18.36
C ARG A 178 -38.36 13.86 17.65
N SER A 179 -37.57 14.60 18.45
CA SER A 179 -36.36 15.25 17.96
C SER A 179 -35.31 14.17 17.64
N TYR A 180 -35.11 13.87 16.36
CA TYR A 180 -34.03 12.97 15.96
C TYR A 180 -32.68 13.67 16.10
N THR A 181 -31.69 12.92 16.56
CA THR A 181 -30.30 13.37 16.56
C THR A 181 -29.83 13.55 15.13
N THR A 182 -29.15 14.66 14.85
CA THR A 182 -28.53 14.92 13.54
C THR A 182 -27.61 13.76 13.17
N VAL A 183 -27.80 13.16 12.01
CA VAL A 183 -26.91 12.11 11.49
C VAL A 183 -25.76 12.78 10.74
N VAL A 184 -24.53 12.36 11.02
CA VAL A 184 -23.34 12.81 10.31
C VAL A 184 -22.92 11.72 9.34
N GLU A 185 -22.96 11.99 8.04
CA GLU A 185 -22.48 11.08 7.01
C GLU A 185 -20.99 11.32 6.75
N ILE A 186 -20.18 10.26 6.71
CA ILE A 186 -18.80 10.29 6.22
C ILE A 186 -18.65 9.38 4.99
N PRO A 187 -17.81 9.73 3.99
CA PRO A 187 -17.77 9.04 2.70
C PRO A 187 -17.09 7.65 2.73
N ILE A 188 -16.25 7.40 3.73
CA ILE A 188 -15.54 6.13 3.94
C ILE A 188 -15.50 5.81 5.44
N PRO A 189 -15.51 4.54 5.87
CA PRO A 189 -15.45 4.15 7.28
C PRO A 189 -14.01 4.26 7.85
N LEU A 190 -13.35 5.39 7.59
CA LEU A 190 -11.97 5.68 7.97
C LEU A 190 -11.91 7.12 8.48
N LEU A 191 -11.42 7.28 9.71
CA LEU A 191 -11.14 8.57 10.33
C LEU A 191 -9.65 8.62 10.65
N PHE A 192 -8.98 9.67 10.17
CA PHE A 192 -7.59 9.90 10.50
C PHE A 192 -7.49 10.67 11.81
N GLU A 193 -6.51 10.30 12.65
CA GLU A 193 -6.09 11.17 13.74
C GLU A 193 -5.52 12.46 13.15
N VAL A 194 -5.86 13.59 13.79
CA VAL A 194 -5.33 14.91 13.44
C VAL A 194 -3.82 14.89 13.68
N PRO A 195 -2.97 15.00 12.64
CA PRO A 195 -1.53 14.95 12.83
C PRO A 195 -1.06 16.15 13.67
N LYS A 196 -0.10 15.92 14.58
CA LYS A 196 0.53 16.98 15.40
C LYS A 196 1.41 17.94 14.57
N PHE A 197 1.56 17.67 13.28
CA PHE A 197 2.43 18.40 12.36
C PHE A 197 1.69 18.67 11.05
N GLY A 198 2.13 19.70 10.32
CA GLY A 198 1.52 20.12 9.05
C GLY A 198 0.45 21.20 9.22
N ILE A 199 0.15 21.91 8.13
CA ILE A 199 -0.94 22.89 8.08
C ILE A 199 -2.17 22.15 7.58
N ILE A 200 -3.13 21.92 8.46
CA ILE A 200 -4.42 21.35 8.07
C ILE A 200 -5.23 22.46 7.43
N ASN A 201 -5.62 22.25 6.17
CA ASN A 201 -6.51 23.17 5.50
C ASN A 201 -7.83 23.23 6.27
N ARG A 202 -8.33 24.44 6.58
CA ARG A 202 -9.61 24.64 7.29
C ARG A 202 -10.81 23.96 6.62
N ARG A 203 -10.73 23.60 5.33
CA ARG A 203 -11.76 22.83 4.60
C ARG A 203 -11.71 21.31 4.83
N VAL A 204 -10.69 20.83 5.55
CA VAL A 204 -10.46 19.40 5.86
C VAL A 204 -10.78 19.10 7.34
N LEU A 205 -11.04 20.12 8.14
CA LEU A 205 -11.64 20.05 9.49
C LEU A 205 -13.15 20.26 9.39
#